data_AF-A0AAD4YPE9-F1
#
_entry.id   AF-A0AAD4YPE9-F1
#
_cell.length_a   1.000
_cell.length_b   1.000
_cell.length_c   1.000
_cell.angle_alpha   90.00
_cell.angle_beta   90.00
_cell.angle_gamma   90.00
#
_symmetry.space_group_name_H-M   'P 1'
#
loop_
_entity.id
_entity.type
_entity.pdbx_description
1 polymer ?
#
loop_
_entity_poly.entity_id
_entity_poly.type
_entity_poly.pdbx_seq_one_letter_code
_entity_poly.pdbx_strand_id
1 'polypeptide(L)'
;MRFVGPIAPEISQCKLLTFIDLSRNELAGEISKEITGMRILNYLNLSRNHLVGSIPSSISTMQSLTSVDFSYNNLSGLVPGTGQFSYFNYTSFLGNLDLCDPYLVPCKDGVTNDTHQPHVKGSLTASLKLLLVIGLLLCSIIFTVAAIIKARSLKKASKSRAWKLTDQIASGFSSST
;
A
#
# COMPACT_ATOMS: atom_id res chain seq x y z
N MET A 1 9.02 37.64 10.82
CA MET A 1 10.00 37.05 11.76
C MET A 1 10.98 36.23 10.92
N ARG A 2 12.22 35.99 11.40
CA ARG A 2 13.24 35.24 10.65
C ARG A 2 13.69 34.07 11.53
N PHE A 3 12.94 32.97 11.47
CA PHE A 3 13.27 31.76 12.21
C PHE A 3 14.45 31.05 11.53
N VAL A 4 15.41 30.59 12.32
CA VAL A 4 16.65 29.92 11.87
C VAL A 4 16.78 28.57 12.55
N GLY A 5 17.54 27.66 11.94
CA GLY A 5 17.80 26.33 12.50
C GLY A 5 16.67 25.33 12.22
N PRO A 6 16.67 24.16 12.89
CA PRO A 6 15.68 23.12 12.63
C PRO A 6 14.28 23.49 13.12
N ILE A 7 13.28 22.85 12.50
CA ILE A 7 11.93 22.82 13.04
C ILE A 7 12.01 22.05 14.37
N ALA A 8 11.73 22.74 15.48
CA ALA A 8 11.77 22.15 16.80
C ALA A 8 10.81 20.94 16.87
N PRO A 9 11.29 19.71 17.16
CA PRO A 9 10.45 18.51 17.18
C PRO A 9 9.27 18.62 18.17
N GLU A 10 9.42 19.43 19.22
CA GLU A 10 8.41 19.72 20.23
C GLU A 10 7.14 20.35 19.63
N ILE A 11 7.20 20.99 18.45
CA ILE A 11 6.00 21.50 17.77
C ILE A 11 4.98 20.37 17.51
N SER A 12 5.45 19.13 17.37
CA SER A 12 4.60 17.96 17.20
C SER A 12 3.72 17.64 18.42
N GLN A 13 4.06 18.19 19.59
CA GLN A 13 3.32 18.01 20.83
C GLN A 13 2.09 18.92 20.91
N CYS A 14 2.00 19.94 20.06
CA CYS A 14 0.87 20.85 19.97
C CYS A 14 -0.34 20.20 19.28
N LYS A 15 -1.00 19.26 19.96
CA LYS A 15 -2.06 18.39 19.39
C LYS A 15 -3.32 19.12 18.91
N LEU A 16 -3.48 20.39 19.27
CA LEU A 16 -4.64 21.20 18.92
C LEU A 16 -4.39 22.13 17.71
N LEU A 17 -3.18 22.14 17.15
CA LEU A 17 -2.90 22.96 15.98
C LEU A 17 -3.53 22.37 14.72
N THR A 18 -4.28 23.21 14.01
CA THR A 18 -4.91 22.89 12.73
C THR A 18 -4.25 23.59 11.55
N PHE A 19 -3.45 24.63 11.82
CA PHE A 19 -2.81 25.47 10.82
C PHE A 19 -1.40 25.84 11.27
N ILE A 20 -0.40 25.56 10.43
CA ILE A 20 0.99 25.95 10.63
C ILE A 20 1.51 26.59 9.35
N ASP A 21 1.94 27.84 9.44
CA ASP A 21 2.67 28.54 8.38
C ASP A 21 4.03 28.99 8.92
N LEU A 22 5.08 28.35 8.43
CA LEU A 22 6.47 28.66 8.69
C LEU A 22 7.18 29.09 7.41
N SER A 23 6.42 29.48 6.38
CA SER A 23 6.98 29.86 5.09
C SER A 23 7.85 31.12 5.18
N ARG A 24 8.79 31.26 4.25
CA ARG A 24 9.66 32.45 4.13
C ARG A 24 10.48 32.72 5.39
N ASN A 25 11.11 31.67 5.91
CA ASN A 25 12.09 31.75 6.99
C ASN A 25 13.44 31.20 6.52
N GLU A 26 14.37 31.02 7.46
CA GLU A 26 15.69 30.43 7.24
C GLU A 26 15.81 29.10 7.98
N LEU A 27 14.70 28.37 8.09
CA LEU A 27 14.69 27.05 8.72
C LEU A 27 15.53 26.09 7.88
N ALA A 28 16.31 25.25 8.54
CA ALA A 28 17.25 24.33 7.91
C ALA A 28 17.17 22.94 8.56
N GLY A 29 17.88 21.95 8.02
CA GLY A 29 17.80 20.57 8.51
C GLY A 29 16.57 19.82 7.98
N GLU A 30 16.31 18.66 8.55
CA GLU A 30 15.29 17.73 8.05
C GLU A 30 13.90 17.99 8.64
N ILE A 31 12.86 17.63 7.88
CA ILE A 31 11.50 17.56 8.40
C ILE A 31 11.40 16.31 9.28
N SER A 32 11.28 16.49 10.61
CA SER A 32 11.17 15.36 11.52
C SER A 32 9.89 14.55 11.29
N LYS A 33 10.00 13.21 11.32
CA LYS A 33 8.85 12.29 11.27
C LYS A 33 7.85 12.50 12.40
N GLU A 34 8.28 13.12 13.50
CA GLU A 34 7.43 13.42 14.66
C GLU A 34 6.29 14.38 14.33
N ILE A 35 6.39 15.14 13.23
CA ILE A 35 5.33 16.03 12.74
C ILE A 35 3.97 15.32 12.57
N THR A 36 4.00 14.00 12.33
CA THR A 36 2.82 13.12 12.28
C THR A 36 2.05 13.00 13.59
N GLY A 37 2.63 13.44 14.70
CA GLY A 37 1.97 13.53 15.99
C GLY A 37 0.82 14.54 16.03
N MET A 38 0.75 15.50 15.08
CA MET A 38 -0.30 16.52 15.04
C MET A 38 -1.53 16.02 14.26
N ARG A 39 -2.38 15.25 14.95
CA ARG A 39 -3.46 14.47 14.32
C ARG A 39 -4.56 15.29 13.64
N ILE A 40 -4.76 16.54 14.04
CA ILE A 40 -5.80 17.43 13.50
C ILE A 40 -5.24 18.55 12.61
N LEU A 41 -3.96 18.48 12.25
CA LEU A 41 -3.35 19.49 11.38
C LEU A 41 -3.97 19.40 9.99
N ASN A 42 -4.52 20.51 9.50
CA ASN A 42 -5.17 20.62 8.20
C ASN A 42 -4.26 21.27 7.15
N TYR A 43 -3.46 22.26 7.58
CA TYR A 43 -2.60 23.06 6.71
C TYR A 43 -1.18 23.12 7.26
N LEU A 44 -0.19 22.80 6.42
CA LEU A 44 1.23 22.88 6.74
C LEU A 44 2.00 23.56 5.61
N ASN A 45 2.47 24.78 5.84
CA ASN A 45 3.31 25.50 4.88
C ASN A 45 4.74 25.66 5.43
N LEU A 46 5.69 24.99 4.77
CA LEU A 46 7.13 25.07 5.04
C LEU A 46 7.89 25.68 3.86
N SER A 47 7.19 26.25 2.88
CA SER A 47 7.79 26.73 1.64
C SER A 47 8.79 27.86 1.86
N ARG A 48 9.76 28.01 0.94
CA ARG A 48 10.74 29.11 0.98
C ARG A 48 11.55 29.10 2.28
N ASN A 49 12.18 27.96 2.55
CA ASN A 49 13.14 27.74 3.64
C ASN A 49 14.39 27.05 3.06
N HIS A 50 15.28 26.57 3.93
CA HIS A 50 16.50 25.82 3.58
C HIS A 50 16.43 24.37 4.07
N LEU A 51 15.23 23.77 4.12
CA LEU A 51 15.05 22.39 4.58
C LEU A 51 15.71 21.41 3.61
N VAL A 52 16.30 20.35 4.16
CA VAL A 52 17.06 19.32 3.43
C VAL A 52 16.50 17.92 3.69
N GLY A 53 17.00 16.95 2.95
CA GLY A 53 16.62 15.54 3.11
C GLY A 53 15.27 15.20 2.50
N SER A 54 14.76 14.02 2.81
CA SER A 54 13.51 13.51 2.23
C SER A 54 12.27 13.99 2.96
N ILE A 55 11.15 14.11 2.25
CA ILE A 55 9.85 14.34 2.87
C ILE A 55 9.42 13.05 3.60
N PRO A 56 9.11 13.09 4.91
CA PRO A 56 8.74 11.90 5.65
C PRO A 56 7.49 11.23 5.06
N SER A 57 7.65 9.98 4.62
CA SER A 57 6.53 9.19 4.09
C SER A 57 5.41 8.99 5.10
N SER A 58 5.70 9.12 6.39
CA SER A 58 4.71 9.06 7.47
C SER A 58 3.63 10.15 7.39
N ILE A 59 3.89 11.28 6.71
CA ILE A 59 2.89 12.31 6.41
C ILE A 59 1.69 11.73 5.62
N SER A 60 1.90 10.65 4.86
CA SER A 60 0.82 9.94 4.15
C SER A 60 -0.30 9.45 5.07
N THR A 61 -0.02 9.28 6.37
CA THR A 61 -0.96 8.79 7.38
C THR A 61 -1.77 9.91 8.06
N MET A 62 -1.44 11.19 7.81
CA MET A 62 -2.08 12.33 8.47
C MET A 62 -3.42 12.69 7.81
N GLN A 63 -4.46 11.91 8.07
CA GLN A 63 -5.77 12.01 7.37
C GLN A 63 -6.43 13.40 7.39
N SER A 64 -6.19 14.21 8.42
CA SER A 64 -6.72 15.58 8.51
C SER A 64 -5.99 16.56 7.58
N LEU A 65 -4.77 16.23 7.14
CA LEU A 65 -3.91 17.14 6.39
C LEU A 65 -4.38 17.25 4.95
N THR A 66 -4.95 18.40 4.59
CA THR A 66 -5.60 18.63 3.28
C THR A 66 -4.75 19.49 2.36
N SER A 67 -3.81 20.27 2.92
CA SER A 67 -2.96 21.16 2.16
C SER A 67 -1.56 21.22 2.75
N VAL A 68 -0.57 21.09 1.88
CA VAL A 68 0.84 21.24 2.21
C VAL A 68 1.49 22.18 1.20
N ASP A 69 2.55 22.83 1.62
CA ASP A 69 3.48 23.49 0.70
C ASP A 69 4.92 23.30 1.19
N PHE A 70 5.68 22.50 0.45
CA PHE A 70 7.10 22.22 0.67
C PHE A 70 7.98 22.87 -0.41
N SER A 71 7.39 23.73 -1.25
CA SER A 71 8.07 24.30 -2.41
C SER A 71 9.22 25.23 -2.02
N TYR A 72 10.20 25.37 -2.90
CA TYR A 72 11.36 26.24 -2.72
C TYR A 72 12.12 25.93 -1.42
N ASN A 73 12.53 24.67 -1.28
CA ASN A 73 13.47 24.20 -0.27
C ASN A 73 14.62 23.44 -0.98
N ASN A 74 15.44 22.74 -0.22
CA ASN A 74 16.52 21.91 -0.72
C ASN A 74 16.25 20.41 -0.42
N LEU A 75 14.97 20.02 -0.49
CA LEU A 75 14.52 18.65 -0.25
C LEU A 75 14.93 17.73 -1.40
N SER A 76 15.09 16.44 -1.10
CA SER A 76 15.60 15.45 -2.03
C SER A 76 14.88 14.11 -1.94
N GLY A 77 15.04 13.29 -2.98
CA GLY A 77 14.50 11.94 -3.03
C GLY A 77 13.04 11.88 -3.48
N LEU A 78 12.45 10.71 -3.26
CA LEU A 78 11.14 10.36 -3.79
C LEU A 78 10.01 11.06 -3.04
N VAL A 79 9.15 11.78 -3.76
CA VAL A 79 7.83 12.20 -3.23
C VAL A 79 6.94 10.96 -3.08
N PRO A 80 6.43 10.65 -1.87
CA PRO A 80 5.55 9.50 -1.70
C PRO A 80 4.30 9.61 -2.57
N GLY A 81 3.93 8.55 -3.28
CA GLY A 81 2.72 8.51 -4.13
C GLY A 81 1.49 7.93 -3.42
N THR A 82 1.49 7.83 -2.10
CA THR A 82 0.46 7.10 -1.32
C THR A 82 -0.14 7.96 -0.20
N GLY A 83 -1.32 7.56 0.28
CA GLY A 83 -2.03 8.26 1.35
C GLY A 83 -2.36 9.70 0.98
N GLN A 84 -2.18 10.64 1.90
CA GLN A 84 -2.50 12.06 1.63
C GLN A 84 -1.76 12.67 0.45
N PHE A 85 -0.55 12.16 0.12
CA PHE A 85 0.22 12.69 -1.00
C PHE A 85 -0.46 12.54 -2.35
N SER A 86 -1.38 11.58 -2.53
CA SER A 86 -2.12 11.45 -3.79
C SER A 86 -3.11 12.61 -4.05
N TYR A 87 -3.37 13.46 -3.05
CA TYR A 87 -4.28 14.60 -3.15
C TYR A 87 -3.56 15.95 -3.16
N PHE A 88 -2.27 15.99 -2.81
CA PHE A 88 -1.52 17.25 -2.78
C PHE A 88 -1.19 17.72 -4.19
N ASN A 89 -1.28 19.04 -4.40
CA ASN A 89 -0.97 19.63 -5.69
C ASN A 89 0.54 19.50 -5.98
N TYR A 90 0.90 19.15 -7.22
CA TYR A 90 2.30 19.07 -7.65
C TYR A 90 3.08 20.38 -7.41
N THR A 91 2.39 21.53 -7.43
CA THR A 91 3.00 22.84 -7.14
C THR A 91 3.63 22.91 -5.76
N SER A 92 3.12 22.13 -4.80
CA SER A 92 3.58 22.06 -3.41
C SER A 92 5.01 21.51 -3.28
N PHE A 93 5.56 20.93 -4.35
CA PHE A 93 6.89 20.31 -4.35
C PHE A 93 7.89 21.04 -5.26
N LEU A 94 7.46 22.07 -6.00
CA LEU A 94 8.29 22.80 -6.96
C LEU A 94 9.50 23.47 -6.29
N GLY A 95 10.55 23.69 -7.07
CA GLY A 95 11.73 24.42 -6.59
C GLY A 95 12.60 23.65 -5.60
N ASN A 96 12.44 22.33 -5.51
CA ASN A 96 13.38 21.41 -4.88
C ASN A 96 14.09 20.62 -5.98
N LEU A 97 15.37 20.89 -6.22
CA LEU A 97 16.10 20.37 -7.39
C LEU A 97 16.21 18.85 -7.41
N ASP A 98 16.33 18.24 -6.23
CA ASP A 98 16.62 16.82 -6.06
C ASP A 98 15.38 15.99 -5.68
N LEU A 99 14.18 16.60 -5.66
CA LEU A 99 12.93 15.85 -5.54
C LEU A 99 12.59 15.16 -6.86
N CYS A 100 12.12 13.93 -6.75
CA CYS A 100 11.71 13.12 -7.89
C CYS A 100 10.36 12.44 -7.62
N ASP A 101 9.63 12.16 -8.69
CA ASP A 101 8.35 11.46 -8.68
C ASP A 101 8.40 10.36 -9.75
N PRO A 102 8.01 9.10 -9.45
CA PRO A 102 8.20 7.99 -10.37
C PRO A 102 7.43 8.15 -11.69
N TYR A 103 6.38 8.97 -11.69
CA TYR A 103 5.47 9.17 -12.80
C TYR A 103 5.74 10.46 -13.58
N LEU A 104 6.29 11.50 -12.93
CA LEU A 104 6.58 12.80 -13.55
C LEU A 104 8.07 13.05 -13.79
N VAL A 105 8.91 12.84 -12.77
CA VAL A 105 10.37 13.10 -12.82
C VAL A 105 11.10 11.91 -12.19
N PRO A 106 11.50 10.91 -12.99
CA PRO A 106 12.14 9.71 -12.47
C PRO A 106 13.37 10.06 -11.62
N CYS A 107 13.48 9.42 -10.46
CA CYS A 107 14.65 9.56 -9.61
C CYS A 107 15.90 9.11 -10.38
N LYS A 108 16.89 9.99 -10.50
CA LYS A 108 18.21 9.58 -10.99
C LYS A 108 18.88 8.79 -9.90
N ASP A 109 18.98 7.48 -10.08
CA ASP A 109 19.88 6.67 -9.27
C ASP A 109 21.30 7.20 -9.50
N GLY A 110 21.91 7.74 -8.44
CA GLY A 110 23.32 8.10 -8.46
C GLY A 110 24.14 6.87 -8.85
N VAL A 111 25.05 7.02 -9.80
CA VAL A 111 26.05 6.00 -10.12
C VAL A 111 26.97 5.84 -8.92
N THR A 112 26.56 5.01 -7.95
CA THR A 112 27.46 4.47 -6.95
C THR A 112 28.11 3.24 -7.58
N ASN A 113 29.42 3.31 -7.82
CA ASN A 113 30.27 2.14 -8.05
C ASN A 113 30.40 1.34 -6.75
N ASP A 114 29.27 0.82 -6.25
CA ASP A 114 29.25 -0.07 -5.09
C ASP A 114 29.00 -1.49 -5.56
N THR A 115 30.04 -2.29 -5.39
CA THR A 115 30.01 -3.73 -5.51
C THR A 115 29.31 -4.27 -4.26
N HIS A 116 27.98 -4.14 -4.16
CA HIS A 116 27.23 -4.90 -3.16
C HIS A 116 25.79 -5.19 -3.60
N GLN A 117 25.62 -6.46 -3.97
CA GLN A 117 24.44 -7.30 -3.88
C GLN A 117 23.06 -6.71 -4.25
N PRO A 118 22.43 -7.21 -5.33
CA PRO A 118 21.04 -6.89 -5.61
C PRO A 118 20.17 -7.53 -4.53
N HIS A 119 19.52 -6.71 -3.71
CA HIS A 119 18.36 -7.15 -2.96
C HIS A 119 17.22 -7.37 -3.98
N VAL A 120 17.13 -8.59 -4.51
CA VAL A 120 16.16 -9.01 -5.51
C VAL A 120 14.74 -8.82 -4.94
N LYS A 121 14.10 -7.68 -5.23
CA LYS A 121 12.64 -7.65 -5.32
C LYS A 121 12.31 -8.53 -6.51
N GLY A 122 11.91 -9.78 -6.23
CA GLY A 122 11.56 -10.76 -7.24
C GLY A 122 10.39 -10.28 -8.10
N SER A 123 10.68 -9.45 -9.09
CA SER A 123 9.80 -9.18 -10.21
C SER A 123 9.80 -10.44 -11.05
N LEU A 124 8.87 -11.35 -10.73
CA LEU A 124 8.64 -12.56 -11.51
C LEU A 124 8.44 -12.11 -12.96
N THR A 125 9.34 -12.57 -13.84
CA THR A 125 9.26 -12.29 -15.28
C THR A 125 7.86 -12.60 -15.76
N ALA A 126 7.34 -11.84 -16.73
CA ALA A 126 5.96 -12.00 -17.21
C ALA A 126 5.63 -13.48 -17.56
N SER A 127 6.63 -14.22 -18.04
CA SER A 127 6.58 -15.66 -18.30
C SER A 127 6.32 -16.50 -17.04
N LEU A 128 6.95 -16.18 -15.91
CA LEU A 128 6.77 -16.89 -14.64
C LEU A 128 5.40 -16.55 -14.00
N LYS A 129 4.92 -15.30 -14.14
CA LYS A 129 3.54 -14.95 -13.77
C LYS A 129 2.52 -15.74 -14.59
N LEU A 130 2.75 -15.90 -15.90
CA LEU A 130 1.89 -16.67 -16.77
C LEU A 130 1.85 -18.16 -16.37
N LEU A 131 3.00 -18.75 -16.05
CA LEU A 131 3.07 -20.14 -15.59
C LEU A 131 2.32 -20.38 -14.27
N LEU A 132 2.42 -19.44 -13.31
CA LEU A 132 1.67 -19.53 -12.06
C LEU A 132 0.15 -19.45 -12.30
N VAL A 133 -0.30 -18.58 -13.19
CA VAL A 133 -1.72 -18.46 -13.56
C VAL A 133 -2.23 -19.74 -14.23
N ILE A 134 -1.47 -20.30 -15.18
CA ILE A 134 -1.82 -21.56 -15.84
C ILE A 134 -1.89 -22.71 -14.81
N GLY A 135 -0.93 -22.77 -13.89
CA GLY A 135 -0.91 -23.77 -12.81
C GLY A 135 -2.17 -23.70 -11.93
N LEU A 136 -2.56 -22.49 -11.50
CA LEU A 136 -3.78 -22.29 -10.70
C LEU A 136 -5.05 -22.68 -11.45
N LEU A 137 -5.13 -22.37 -12.75
CA LEU A 137 -6.27 -22.77 -13.59
C LEU A 137 -6.37 -24.29 -13.71
N LEU A 138 -5.26 -24.98 -13.95
CA LEU A 138 -5.23 -26.44 -14.02
C LEU A 138 -5.62 -27.08 -12.69
N CYS A 139 -5.10 -26.58 -11.57
CA CYS A 139 -5.50 -27.06 -10.24
C CYS A 139 -7.01 -26.88 -10.00
N SER A 140 -7.56 -25.71 -10.35
CA SER A 140 -8.99 -25.43 -10.22
C SER A 140 -9.85 -26.40 -11.06
N ILE A 141 -9.44 -26.68 -12.30
CA ILE A 141 -10.14 -27.64 -13.17
C ILE A 141 -10.08 -29.06 -12.58
N ILE A 142 -8.92 -29.48 -12.05
CA ILE A 142 -8.78 -30.82 -11.43
C ILE A 142 -9.68 -30.94 -10.20
N PHE A 143 -9.69 -29.93 -9.32
CA PHE A 143 -10.53 -29.94 -8.11
C PHE A 143 -12.02 -29.96 -8.46
N THR A 144 -12.46 -29.17 -9.44
CA THR A 144 -13.87 -29.14 -9.87
C THR A 144 -14.29 -30.47 -10.48
N VAL A 145 -13.48 -31.09 -11.33
CA VAL A 145 -13.76 -32.42 -11.90
C VAL A 145 -13.82 -33.49 -10.81
N ALA A 146 -12.86 -33.51 -9.88
CA ALA A 146 -12.86 -34.45 -8.76
C ALA A 146 -14.10 -34.30 -7.87
N ALA A 147 -14.53 -33.06 -7.60
CA ALA A 147 -15.75 -32.78 -6.85
C ALA A 147 -16.99 -33.29 -7.59
N ILE A 148 -17.08 -33.09 -8.91
CA ILE A 148 -18.19 -33.61 -9.74
C ILE A 148 -18.21 -35.15 -9.73
N ILE A 149 -17.07 -35.80 -9.85
CA ILE A 149 -16.97 -37.27 -9.80
C ILE A 149 -17.43 -37.79 -8.43
N LYS A 150 -16.95 -37.19 -7.33
CA LYS A 150 -17.40 -37.55 -5.99
C LYS A 150 -18.90 -37.33 -5.82
N ALA A 151 -19.44 -36.20 -6.27
CA ALA A 151 -20.88 -35.90 -6.18
C ALA A 151 -21.72 -36.92 -6.95
N ARG A 152 -21.30 -37.31 -8.16
CA ARG A 152 -21.97 -38.35 -8.97
C ARG A 152 -21.90 -39.72 -8.29
N SER A 153 -20.75 -40.07 -7.72
CA SER A 153 -20.55 -41.32 -6.98
C SER A 153 -21.46 -41.39 -5.74
N LEU A 154 -21.51 -40.32 -4.95
CA LEU A 154 -22.41 -40.20 -3.79
C LEU A 154 -23.89 -40.29 -4.20
N LYS A 155 -24.29 -39.65 -5.30
CA LYS A 155 -25.66 -39.76 -5.83
C LYS A 155 -25.99 -41.19 -6.26
N LYS A 156 -25.06 -41.91 -6.89
CA LYS A 156 -25.23 -43.33 -7.26
C LYS A 156 -25.32 -44.23 -6.03
N ALA A 157 -24.46 -44.01 -5.02
CA ALA A 157 -24.50 -44.75 -3.76
C ALA A 157 -25.80 -44.51 -2.97
N SER A 158 -26.29 -43.26 -2.93
CA SER A 158 -27.56 -42.90 -2.32
C SER A 158 -28.74 -43.58 -3.02
N LYS A 159 -28.77 -43.60 -4.36
CA LYS A 159 -29.82 -44.32 -5.12
C LYS A 159 -29.79 -45.82 -4.87
N SER A 160 -28.61 -46.43 -4.80
CA SER A 160 -28.46 -47.86 -4.49
C SER A 160 -28.94 -48.20 -3.08
N ARG A 161 -28.64 -47.36 -2.07
CA ARG A 161 -29.16 -47.51 -0.70
C ARG A 161 -30.68 -47.35 -0.65
N ALA A 162 -31.24 -46.38 -1.38
CA ALA A 162 -32.68 -46.17 -1.46
C ALA A 162 -33.42 -47.40 -2.02
N TRP A 163 -32.92 -48.01 -3.10
CA TRP A 163 -33.51 -49.24 -3.67
C TRP A 163 -33.43 -50.43 -2.71
N LYS A 164 -32.35 -50.55 -1.92
CA LYS A 164 -32.21 -51.61 -0.91
C LYS A 164 -33.22 -51.47 0.23
N LEU A 165 -33.52 -50.25 0.68
CA LEU A 165 -34.52 -50.00 1.73
C LEU A 165 -35.93 -50.33 1.25
N THR A 166 -36.27 -50.01 -0.01
CA THR A 166 -37.58 -50.37 -0.59
C THR A 166 -37.77 -51.87 -0.72
N ASP A 167 -36.70 -52.61 -1.05
CA ASP A 167 -36.74 -54.07 -1.20
C ASP A 167 -36.91 -54.79 0.16
N GLN A 168 -36.29 -54.25 1.23
CA GLN A 168 -36.48 -54.74 2.60
C GLN A 168 -37.90 -54.47 3.15
N ILE A 169 -38.52 -53.34 2.79
CA ILE A 169 -39.91 -53.07 3.17
C ILE A 169 -40.86 -54.00 2.41
N ALA A 170 -40.65 -54.21 1.11
CA ALA A 170 -41.49 -55.08 0.29
C ALA A 170 -41.45 -56.55 0.74
N SER A 171 -40.27 -57.05 1.14
CA SER A 171 -40.10 -58.43 1.64
C SER A 171 -40.66 -58.65 3.05
N GLY A 172 -40.74 -57.62 3.89
CA GLY A 172 -41.37 -57.68 5.22
C GLY A 172 -42.90 -57.80 5.20
N PHE A 173 -43.56 -57.42 4.10
CA PHE A 173 -45.02 -57.55 3.95
C PHE A 173 -45.46 -58.93 3.44
N SER A 174 -44.54 -59.76 2.91
CA SER A 174 -44.86 -61.08 2.34
C SER A 174 -44.90 -62.23 3.37
N SER A 175 -44.58 -61.98 4.64
CA SER A 175 -44.44 -63.02 5.68
C SER A 175 -45.49 -62.93 6.81
N SER A 176 -46.57 -62.16 6.62
CA SER A 176 -47.66 -61.97 7.60
C SER A 176 -49.04 -62.47 7.13
N THR A 177 -49.08 -63.42 6.20
CA THR A 177 -50.31 -64.15 5.80
C THR A 177 -50.11 -65.63 5.91
#